data_AF-P74001-F1
#
_entry.id   AF-P74001-F1
#
_cell.length_a   1.000
_cell.length_b   1.000
_cell.length_c   1.000
_cell.angle_alpha   90.00
_cell.angle_beta   90.00
_cell.angle_gamma   90.00
#
_symmetry.space_group_name_H-M   'P 1'
#
loop_
_entity.id
_entity.type
_entity.pdbx_description
1 polymer ?
#
loop_
_entity_poly.entity_id
_entity_poly.type
_entity_poly.pdbx_seq_one_letter_code
_entity_poly.pdbx_strand_id
1 'polypeptide(L)'
;MTNNLTSDQVILHKSSKNMEIKKIEERLNACIEKIELDSNKKQILLKEIYNLITEIENDNRLSILYEYEKHYLELLQQHKDEIKFANSIQEDLRRERSQFFTYGLREVCETLKNSGVDADIASAWIQELVKSYTKSLDVSSELAANQVIDTIGILKSEAKKELKKSTQAKAPDNLNDE
;
A
#
# COMPACT_ATOMS: atom_id res chain seq x y z
N MET A 1 2.99 2.25 17.90
CA MET A 1 2.00 1.32 18.46
C MET A 1 1.31 0.57 17.33
N THR A 2 1.77 -0.66 17.10
CA THR A 2 1.42 -1.51 15.96
C THR A 2 0.20 -2.37 16.28
N ASN A 3 -0.99 -1.99 15.82
CA ASN A 3 -2.14 -2.89 15.80
C ASN A 3 -2.03 -3.84 14.60
N ASN A 4 -1.31 -4.94 14.80
CA ASN A 4 -1.59 -6.19 14.10
C ASN A 4 -2.98 -6.64 14.55
N LEU A 5 -3.90 -6.92 13.61
CA LEU A 5 -5.10 -7.66 13.98
C LEU A 5 -4.63 -9.04 14.46
N THR A 6 -4.69 -9.25 15.77
CA THR A 6 -4.43 -10.56 16.39
C THR A 6 -5.41 -11.57 15.83
N SER A 7 -4.96 -12.81 15.64
CA SER A 7 -5.76 -13.95 15.16
C SER A 7 -7.14 -14.04 15.82
N ASP A 8 -7.28 -13.58 17.07
CA ASP A 8 -8.51 -13.56 17.84
C ASP A 8 -9.63 -12.69 17.23
N GLN A 9 -9.31 -11.57 16.56
CA GLN A 9 -10.34 -10.72 15.93
C GLN A 9 -10.89 -11.33 14.63
N VAL A 10 -10.06 -12.07 13.89
CA VAL A 10 -10.48 -12.83 12.70
C VAL A 10 -11.37 -14.01 13.12
N ILE A 11 -11.05 -14.66 14.25
CA ILE A 11 -11.82 -15.78 14.81
C ILE A 11 -13.21 -15.31 15.28
N LEU A 12 -13.29 -14.17 15.98
CA LEU A 12 -14.56 -13.58 16.43
C LEU A 12 -15.48 -13.18 15.27
N HIS A 13 -14.95 -12.54 14.23
CA HIS A 13 -15.75 -12.16 13.05
C HIS A 13 -16.25 -13.38 12.26
N LYS A 14 -15.48 -14.47 12.24
CA LYS A 14 -15.87 -15.73 11.60
C LYS A 14 -16.94 -16.47 12.41
N SER A 15 -16.86 -16.42 13.74
CA SER A 15 -17.87 -17.00 14.66
C SER A 15 -19.21 -16.28 14.59
N SER A 16 -19.21 -14.94 14.52
CA SER A 16 -20.43 -14.13 14.41
C SER A 16 -21.19 -14.39 13.09
N LYS A 17 -20.49 -14.39 11.95
CA LYS A 17 -21.09 -14.74 10.64
C LYS A 17 -21.66 -16.16 10.61
N ASN A 18 -21.00 -17.12 11.24
CA ASN A 18 -21.50 -18.50 11.33
C ASN A 18 -22.82 -18.58 12.11
N MET A 19 -23.00 -17.70 13.10
CA MET A 19 -24.23 -17.63 13.90
C MET A 19 -25.40 -17.03 13.10
N GLU A 20 -25.14 -16.07 12.21
CA GLU A 20 -26.16 -15.51 11.31
C GLU A 20 -26.57 -16.47 10.20
N ILE A 21 -25.62 -17.20 9.61
CA ILE A 21 -25.91 -18.24 8.61
C ILE A 21 -26.80 -19.32 9.21
N LYS A 22 -26.51 -19.76 10.44
CA LYS A 22 -27.30 -20.78 11.15
C LYS A 22 -28.72 -20.32 11.43
N LYS A 23 -28.92 -19.05 11.79
CA LYS A 23 -30.25 -18.44 11.96
C LYS A 23 -31.01 -18.34 10.62
N ILE A 24 -30.32 -18.06 9.52
CA ILE A 24 -30.94 -18.00 8.18
C ILE A 24 -31.36 -19.41 7.75
N GLU A 25 -30.53 -20.43 7.98
CA GLU A 25 -30.86 -21.84 7.73
C GLU A 25 -32.08 -22.30 8.53
N GLU A 26 -32.15 -21.96 9.83
CA GLU A 26 -33.30 -22.27 10.69
C GLU A 26 -34.60 -21.60 10.19
N ARG A 27 -34.53 -20.34 9.75
CA ARG A 27 -35.69 -19.62 9.19
C ARG A 27 -36.11 -20.18 7.83
N LEU A 28 -35.16 -20.58 7.00
CA LEU A 28 -35.42 -21.19 5.70
C LEU A 28 -36.11 -22.55 5.86
N ASN A 29 -35.63 -23.38 6.78
CA ASN A 29 -36.23 -24.68 7.10
C ASN A 29 -37.66 -24.51 7.66
N ALA A 30 -37.88 -23.55 8.57
CA ALA A 30 -39.21 -23.24 9.09
C ALA A 30 -40.18 -22.72 8.00
N CYS A 31 -39.69 -22.06 6.96
CA CYS A 31 -40.51 -21.66 5.81
C CYS A 31 -40.82 -22.83 4.87
N ILE A 32 -39.87 -23.74 4.65
CA ILE A 32 -40.05 -24.91 3.77
C ILE A 32 -40.97 -25.97 4.42
N GLU A 33 -41.00 -26.07 5.75
CA GLU A 33 -41.95 -26.92 6.47
C GLU A 33 -43.40 -26.46 6.28
N LYS A 34 -43.64 -25.14 6.19
CA LYS A 34 -44.98 -24.55 5.95
C LYS A 34 -45.51 -24.78 4.54
N ILE A 35 -44.68 -25.29 3.63
CA ILE A 35 -45.04 -25.55 2.24
C ILE A 35 -45.39 -27.04 2.12
N GLU A 36 -46.60 -27.37 1.66
CA GLU A 36 -47.03 -28.75 1.38
C GLU A 36 -46.39 -29.26 0.08
N LEU A 37 -45.12 -29.66 0.16
CA LEU A 37 -44.36 -30.23 -0.96
C LEU A 37 -43.77 -31.59 -0.57
N ASP A 38 -43.69 -32.50 -1.55
CA ASP A 38 -43.07 -33.82 -1.38
C ASP A 38 -41.61 -33.70 -0.89
N SER A 39 -41.18 -34.63 -0.04
CA SER A 39 -39.89 -34.57 0.67
C SER A 39 -38.70 -34.42 -0.30
N ASN A 40 -38.78 -35.05 -1.47
CA ASN A 40 -37.76 -34.95 -2.51
C ASN A 40 -37.71 -33.56 -3.16
N LYS A 41 -38.88 -32.95 -3.41
CA LYS A 41 -38.97 -31.61 -4.01
C LYS A 41 -38.51 -30.52 -3.04
N LYS A 42 -38.72 -30.71 -1.73
CA LYS A 42 -38.17 -29.83 -0.68
C LYS A 42 -36.65 -29.85 -0.65
N GLN A 43 -36.03 -31.02 -0.78
CA GLN A 43 -34.56 -31.13 -0.83
C GLN A 43 -33.96 -30.49 -2.08
N ILE A 44 -34.62 -30.64 -3.24
CA ILE A 44 -34.19 -29.98 -4.48
C ILE A 44 -34.24 -28.45 -4.33
N LEU A 45 -35.33 -27.90 -3.79
CA LEU A 45 -35.46 -26.47 -3.52
C LEU A 45 -34.39 -25.95 -2.55
N LEU A 46 -34.09 -26.69 -1.48
CA LEU A 46 -33.04 -26.33 -0.52
C LEU A 46 -31.66 -26.25 -1.19
N LYS A 47 -31.35 -27.23 -2.05
CA LYS A 47 -30.09 -27.26 -2.79
C LYS A 47 -30.00 -26.10 -3.78
N GLU A 48 -31.08 -25.79 -4.48
CA GLU A 48 -31.14 -24.68 -5.43
C GLU A 48 -30.96 -23.32 -4.73
N ILE A 49 -31.61 -23.13 -3.57
CA ILE A 49 -31.47 -21.92 -2.77
C ILE A 49 -30.03 -21.78 -2.24
N TYR A 50 -29.42 -22.87 -1.76
CA TYR A 50 -28.03 -22.84 -1.29
C TYR A 50 -27.05 -22.48 -2.40
N ASN A 51 -27.24 -23.03 -3.61
CA ASN A 51 -26.44 -22.70 -4.77
C ASN A 51 -26.56 -21.21 -5.13
N LEU A 52 -27.79 -20.68 -5.14
CA LEU A 52 -28.05 -19.27 -5.44
C LEU A 52 -27.39 -18.33 -4.42
N ILE A 53 -27.47 -18.67 -3.12
CA ILE A 53 -26.81 -17.91 -2.05
C ILE A 53 -25.28 -17.92 -2.24
N THR A 54 -24.72 -19.09 -2.57
CA THR A 54 -23.28 -19.25 -2.80
C THR A 54 -22.81 -18.45 -4.00
N GLU A 55 -23.59 -18.43 -5.08
CA GLU A 55 -23.31 -17.64 -6.28
C GLU A 55 -23.33 -16.13 -5.99
N ILE A 56 -24.36 -15.65 -5.29
CA ILE A 56 -24.46 -14.25 -4.85
C ILE A 56 -23.29 -13.87 -3.92
N GLU A 57 -22.86 -14.75 -3.03
CA GLU A 57 -21.70 -14.47 -2.15
C GLU A 57 -20.40 -14.39 -2.95
N ASN A 58 -20.21 -15.28 -3.92
CA ASN A 58 -19.04 -15.29 -4.80
C ASN A 58 -18.98 -14.03 -5.68
N ASP A 59 -20.11 -13.62 -6.27
CA ASP A 59 -20.19 -12.40 -7.08
C ASP A 59 -19.91 -11.15 -6.26
N ASN A 60 -20.46 -11.07 -5.04
CA ASN A 60 -20.14 -9.97 -4.13
C ASN A 60 -18.67 -9.93 -3.76
N ARG A 61 -18.05 -11.08 -3.49
CA ARG A 61 -16.63 -11.18 -3.18
C ARG A 61 -15.77 -10.77 -4.37
N LEU A 62 -16.16 -11.18 -5.58
CA LEU A 62 -15.47 -10.85 -6.81
C LEU A 62 -15.57 -9.35 -7.12
N SER A 63 -16.74 -8.75 -6.96
CA SER A 63 -16.95 -7.30 -7.11
C SER A 63 -16.10 -6.50 -6.12
N ILE A 64 -16.07 -6.90 -4.85
CA ILE A 64 -15.20 -6.27 -3.85
C ILE A 64 -13.73 -6.35 -4.27
N LEU A 65 -13.27 -7.54 -4.70
CA LEU A 65 -11.88 -7.72 -5.12
C LEU A 65 -11.53 -6.86 -6.34
N TYR A 66 -12.44 -6.79 -7.32
CA TYR A 66 -12.27 -5.99 -8.52
C TYR A 66 -12.14 -4.49 -8.20
N GLU A 67 -13.01 -3.95 -7.34
CA GLU A 67 -12.93 -2.54 -6.93
C GLU A 67 -11.64 -2.25 -6.15
N TYR A 68 -11.17 -3.18 -5.31
CA TYR A 68 -9.87 -3.03 -4.66
C TYR A 68 -8.72 -2.99 -5.68
N GLU A 69 -8.67 -3.93 -6.61
CA GLU A 69 -7.60 -4.00 -7.60
C GLU A 69 -7.57 -2.77 -8.49
N LYS A 70 -8.74 -2.35 -8.98
CA LYS A 70 -8.91 -1.13 -9.77
C LYS A 70 -8.39 0.10 -9.03
N HIS A 71 -8.73 0.25 -7.75
CA HIS A 71 -8.29 1.39 -6.96
C HIS A 71 -6.77 1.41 -6.73
N TYR A 72 -6.14 0.25 -6.47
CA TYR A 72 -4.68 0.18 -6.36
C TYR A 72 -3.99 0.56 -7.68
N LEU A 73 -4.55 0.16 -8.82
CA LEU A 73 -4.06 0.55 -10.14
C LEU A 73 -4.23 2.05 -10.40
N GLU A 74 -5.36 2.64 -10.00
CA GLU A 74 -5.61 4.09 -10.08
C GLU A 74 -4.60 4.87 -9.21
N LEU A 75 -4.37 4.42 -7.98
CA LEU A 75 -3.39 5.03 -7.07
C LEU A 75 -1.97 4.96 -7.66
N LEU A 76 -1.58 3.80 -8.20
CA LEU A 76 -0.31 3.64 -8.93
C LEU A 76 -0.21 4.56 -10.15
N GLN A 77 -1.31 4.75 -10.88
CA GLN A 77 -1.35 5.62 -12.03
C GLN A 77 -1.21 7.09 -11.64
N GLN A 78 -1.88 7.52 -10.55
CA GLN A 78 -1.82 8.87 -10.03
C GLN A 78 -0.42 9.25 -9.55
N HIS A 79 0.28 8.34 -8.86
CA HIS A 79 1.62 8.59 -8.32
C HIS A 79 2.76 8.23 -9.28
N LYS A 80 2.45 7.76 -10.50
CA LYS A 80 3.45 7.34 -11.49
C LYS A 80 4.47 8.43 -11.80
N ASP A 81 4.01 9.67 -11.93
CA ASP A 81 4.88 10.78 -12.31
C ASP A 81 5.74 11.26 -11.13
N GLU A 82 5.24 11.19 -9.90
CA GLU A 82 6.04 11.43 -8.68
C GLU A 82 7.13 10.38 -8.50
N ILE A 83 6.82 9.11 -8.75
CA ILE A 83 7.81 8.02 -8.73
C ILE A 83 8.88 8.24 -9.79
N LYS A 84 8.49 8.61 -11.01
CA LYS A 84 9.45 8.95 -12.07
C LYS A 84 10.30 10.16 -11.72
N PHE A 85 9.70 11.18 -11.13
CA PHE A 85 10.41 12.38 -10.69
C PHE A 85 11.45 12.04 -9.63
N ALA A 86 11.08 11.26 -8.59
CA ALA A 86 12.02 10.81 -7.57
C ALA A 86 13.18 10.00 -8.17
N ASN A 87 12.89 9.09 -9.10
CA ASN A 87 13.93 8.32 -9.80
C ASN A 87 14.85 9.24 -10.64
N SER A 88 14.31 10.26 -11.31
CA SER A 88 15.10 11.23 -12.07
C SER A 88 16.07 11.99 -11.17
N ILE A 89 15.59 12.50 -10.03
CA ILE A 89 16.43 13.22 -9.07
C ILE A 89 17.56 12.31 -8.52
N GLN A 90 17.26 11.05 -8.22
CA GLN A 90 18.27 10.09 -7.78
C GLN A 90 19.32 9.78 -8.86
N GLU A 91 18.89 9.63 -10.12
CA GLU A 91 19.78 9.42 -11.26
C GLU A 91 20.69 10.63 -11.49
N ASP A 92 20.14 11.84 -11.37
CA ASP A 92 20.89 13.09 -11.54
C ASP A 92 21.93 13.27 -10.42
N LEU A 93 21.58 13.02 -9.17
CA LEU A 93 22.54 13.01 -8.05
C LEU A 93 23.67 12.00 -8.28
N ARG A 94 23.34 10.80 -8.76
CA ARG A 94 24.35 9.77 -9.08
C ARG A 94 25.27 10.24 -10.22
N ARG A 95 24.71 10.88 -11.24
CA ARG A 95 25.45 11.41 -12.39
C ARG A 95 26.37 12.56 -12.00
N GLU A 96 25.85 13.52 -11.24
CA GLU A 96 26.59 14.68 -10.74
C GLU A 96 27.76 14.24 -9.88
N ARG A 97 27.51 13.30 -8.95
CA ARG A 97 28.57 12.69 -8.14
C ARG A 97 29.66 12.05 -9.00
N SER A 98 29.28 11.28 -10.02
CA SER A 98 30.24 10.67 -10.94
C SER A 98 31.04 11.72 -11.73
N GLN A 99 30.39 12.78 -12.22
CA GLN A 99 31.04 13.85 -12.96
C GLN A 99 32.01 14.66 -12.09
N PHE A 100 31.63 14.95 -10.84
CA PHE A 100 32.48 15.64 -9.89
C PHE A 100 33.77 14.86 -9.63
N PHE A 101 33.69 13.57 -9.29
CA PHE A 101 34.90 12.78 -9.02
C PHE A 101 35.74 12.49 -10.26
N THR A 102 35.13 12.42 -11.45
CA THR A 102 35.85 12.06 -12.68
C THR A 102 36.48 13.27 -13.36
N TYR A 103 35.80 14.41 -13.38
CA TYR A 103 36.22 15.59 -14.14
C TYR A 103 36.52 16.76 -13.20
N GLY A 104 35.57 17.17 -12.37
CA GLY A 104 35.72 18.37 -11.53
C GLY A 104 36.91 18.28 -10.56
N LEU A 105 37.04 17.15 -9.86
CA LEU A 105 38.15 16.94 -8.92
C LEU A 105 39.50 16.89 -9.64
N ARG A 106 39.55 16.28 -10.83
CA ARG A 106 40.77 16.20 -11.64
C ARG A 106 41.21 17.59 -12.10
N GLU A 107 40.29 18.40 -12.60
CA GLU A 107 40.54 19.77 -13.05
C GLU A 107 41.01 20.68 -11.91
N VAL A 108 40.38 20.57 -10.73
CA VAL A 108 40.82 21.31 -9.53
C VAL A 108 42.23 20.89 -9.10
N CYS A 109 42.54 19.59 -9.13
CA CYS A 109 43.88 19.09 -8.82
C CYS A 109 44.94 19.59 -9.82
N GLU A 110 44.62 19.63 -11.12
CA GLU A 110 45.53 20.15 -12.15
C GLU A 110 45.73 21.66 -12.01
N THR A 111 44.66 22.40 -11.73
CA THR A 111 44.73 23.85 -11.51
C THR A 111 45.59 24.18 -10.30
N LEU A 112 45.42 23.48 -9.18
CA LEU A 112 46.24 23.66 -7.97
C LEU A 112 47.73 23.36 -8.23
N LYS A 113 48.04 22.31 -8.99
CA LYS A 113 49.42 21.99 -9.40
C LYS A 113 50.02 23.08 -10.29
N ASN A 114 49.26 23.59 -11.25
CA ASN A 114 49.72 24.63 -12.19
C ASN A 114 49.85 26.01 -11.52
N SER A 115 49.18 26.23 -10.40
CA SER A 115 49.20 27.49 -9.64
C SER A 115 50.41 27.62 -8.71
N GLY A 116 51.26 26.59 -8.60
CA GLY A 116 52.44 26.61 -7.74
C GLY A 116 52.12 26.61 -6.24
N VAL A 117 50.92 26.14 -5.85
CA VAL A 117 50.53 25.98 -4.45
C VAL A 117 51.31 24.80 -3.86
N ASP A 118 51.77 24.96 -2.61
CA ASP A 118 52.46 23.91 -1.89
C ASP A 118 51.60 22.63 -1.78
N ALA A 119 52.24 21.47 -1.91
CA ALA A 119 51.56 20.19 -2.03
C ALA A 119 50.71 19.87 -0.78
N ASP A 120 51.19 20.27 0.40
CA ASP A 120 50.49 20.06 1.67
C ASP A 120 49.21 20.91 1.78
N ILE A 121 49.28 22.18 1.33
CA ILE A 121 48.15 23.10 1.32
C ILE A 121 47.12 22.68 0.27
N ALA A 122 47.58 22.29 -0.92
CA ALA A 122 46.72 21.79 -1.99
C ALA A 122 45.95 20.53 -1.56
N SER A 123 46.63 19.60 -0.88
CA SER A 123 46.03 18.40 -0.30
C SER A 123 44.93 18.74 0.72
N ALA A 124 45.21 19.68 1.64
CA ALA A 124 44.24 20.09 2.66
C ALA A 124 42.97 20.69 2.04
N TRP A 125 43.12 21.58 1.05
CA TRP A 125 41.98 22.19 0.36
C TRP A 125 41.17 21.18 -0.47
N ILE A 126 41.84 20.23 -1.12
CA ILE A 126 41.16 19.15 -1.85
C ILE A 126 40.35 18.28 -0.89
N GLN A 127 40.92 17.91 0.27
CA GLN A 127 40.19 17.14 1.28
C GLN A 127 38.98 17.89 1.82
N GLU A 128 39.12 19.19 2.08
CA GLU A 128 38.01 20.02 2.56
C GLU A 128 36.92 20.19 1.50
N LEU A 129 37.30 20.38 0.23
CA LEU A 129 36.39 20.45 -0.91
C LEU A 129 35.60 19.13 -1.07
N VAL A 130 36.30 17.99 -1.07
CA VAL A 130 35.66 16.68 -1.18
C VAL A 130 34.70 16.44 -0.01
N LYS A 131 35.10 16.80 1.21
CA LYS A 131 34.27 16.65 2.41
C LYS A 131 33.02 17.53 2.36
N SER A 132 33.19 18.79 1.98
CA SER A 132 32.11 19.77 1.78
C SER A 132 31.10 19.29 0.74
N TYR A 133 31.61 18.91 -0.43
CA TYR A 133 30.78 18.48 -1.55
C TYR A 133 30.05 17.17 -1.26
N THR A 134 30.75 16.18 -0.68
CA THR A 134 30.14 14.92 -0.25
C THR A 134 29.02 15.18 0.77
N LYS A 135 29.25 16.07 1.75
CA LYS A 135 28.22 16.41 2.73
C LYS A 135 27.00 17.09 2.12
N SER A 136 27.19 17.98 1.14
CA SER A 136 26.10 18.62 0.41
C SER A 136 25.27 17.62 -0.40
N LEU A 137 25.94 16.68 -1.07
CA LEU A 137 25.31 15.58 -1.79
C LEU A 137 24.56 14.63 -0.85
N ASP A 138 25.15 14.28 0.29
CA ASP A 138 24.53 13.39 1.27
C ASP A 138 23.24 14.00 1.82
N VAL A 139 23.24 15.30 2.15
CA VAL A 139 22.02 16.02 2.57
C VAL A 139 20.96 15.99 1.48
N SER A 140 21.35 16.21 0.22
CA SER A 140 20.42 16.18 -0.92
C SER A 140 19.86 14.77 -1.16
N SER A 141 20.69 13.74 -0.99
CA SER A 141 20.28 12.33 -1.06
C SER A 141 19.36 11.94 0.08
N GLU A 142 19.63 12.40 1.30
CA GLU A 142 18.80 12.13 2.48
C GLU A 142 17.43 12.79 2.35
N LEU A 143 17.36 14.02 1.82
CA LEU A 143 16.10 14.69 1.53
C LEU A 143 15.27 13.93 0.48
N ALA A 144 15.89 13.50 -0.62
CA ALA A 144 15.22 12.69 -1.64
C ALA A 144 14.72 11.35 -1.09
N ALA A 145 15.51 10.70 -0.23
CA ALA A 145 15.12 9.45 0.42
C ALA A 145 13.95 9.63 1.39
N ASN A 146 13.98 10.70 2.21
CA ASN A 146 12.91 11.02 3.14
C ASN A 146 11.59 11.30 2.41
N GLN A 147 11.63 12.05 1.31
CA GLN A 147 10.43 12.32 0.50
C GLN A 147 9.80 11.04 -0.07
N VAL A 148 10.62 10.04 -0.46
CA VAL A 148 10.13 8.72 -0.90
C VAL A 148 9.53 7.92 0.27
N ILE A 149 10.15 7.96 1.45
CA ILE A 149 9.63 7.30 2.65
C ILE A 149 8.29 7.91 3.06
N ASP A 150 8.17 9.23 3.03
CA ASP A 150 6.95 9.95 3.39
C ASP A 150 5.80 9.64 2.42
N THR A 151 6.06 9.66 1.11
CA THR A 151 5.06 9.28 0.08
C THR A 151 4.61 7.83 0.24
N ILE A 152 5.51 6.89 0.50
CA ILE A 152 5.15 5.49 0.82
C ILE A 152 4.32 5.41 2.11
N GLY A 153 4.67 6.22 3.12
CA GLY A 153 3.93 6.33 4.38
C GLY A 153 2.49 6.81 4.17
N ILE A 154 2.31 7.84 3.35
CA ILE A 154 1.00 8.39 2.96
C ILE A 154 0.20 7.31 2.23
N LEU A 155 0.76 6.72 1.16
CA LEU A 155 0.13 5.63 0.39
C LEU A 155 -0.36 4.49 1.29
N LYS A 156 0.50 4.03 2.21
CA LYS A 156 0.15 2.95 3.15
C LYS A 156 -0.96 3.36 4.11
N SER A 157 -0.94 4.61 4.58
CA SER A 157 -1.97 5.12 5.49
C SER A 157 -3.34 5.26 4.81
N GLU A 158 -3.33 5.68 3.54
CA GLU A 158 -4.51 5.86 2.70
C GLU A 158 -5.14 4.50 2.36
N ALA A 159 -4.33 3.56 1.87
CA ALA A 159 -4.76 2.17 1.67
C ALA A 159 -5.35 1.53 2.93
N LYS A 160 -4.78 1.81 4.11
CA LYS A 160 -5.29 1.29 5.39
C LYS A 160 -6.61 1.95 5.82
N LYS A 161 -6.81 3.24 5.53
CA LYS A 161 -8.08 3.93 5.81
C LYS A 161 -9.20 3.37 4.93
N GLU A 162 -8.92 3.12 3.65
CA GLU A 162 -9.90 2.58 2.71
C GLU A 162 -10.21 1.11 2.99
N LEU A 163 -9.22 0.30 3.41
CA LEU A 163 -9.47 -1.06 3.92
C LEU A 163 -10.46 -1.05 5.09
N LYS A 164 -10.35 -0.08 6.00
CA LYS A 164 -11.29 0.05 7.12
C LYS A 164 -12.69 0.43 6.65
N LYS A 165 -12.82 1.40 5.74
CA LYS A 165 -14.12 1.84 5.20
C LYS A 165 -14.85 0.70 4.48
N SER A 166 -14.16 -0.04 3.64
CA SER A 166 -14.70 -1.20 2.92
C SER A 166 -15.08 -2.36 3.83
N THR A 167 -14.41 -2.53 4.99
CA THR A 167 -14.85 -3.49 6.03
C THR A 167 -15.99 -2.97 6.92
N GLN A 168 -16.16 -1.65 7.08
CA GLN A 168 -17.19 -1.04 7.94
C GLN A 168 -18.51 -0.76 7.21
N ALA A 169 -18.52 -0.63 5.87
CA ALA A 169 -19.74 -0.47 5.06
C ALA A 169 -20.70 -1.70 5.09
N LYS A 170 -20.45 -2.70 5.96
CA LYS A 170 -21.32 -3.85 6.22
C LYS A 170 -21.85 -3.95 7.66
N ALA A 171 -21.70 -2.92 8.50
CA ALA A 171 -22.51 -2.82 9.72
C ALA A 171 -23.84 -2.13 9.36
N PRO A 172 -24.99 -2.82 9.35
CA PRO A 172 -26.26 -2.15 9.18
C PRO A 172 -26.53 -1.29 10.42
N ASP A 173 -26.56 0.03 10.24
CA ASP A 173 -27.32 0.92 11.10
C ASP A 173 -28.78 0.47 11.02
N ASN A 174 -29.19 -0.32 12.00
CA ASN A 174 -30.58 -0.53 12.34
C ASN A 174 -30.68 -0.57 13.86
N LEU A 175 -30.61 0.62 14.46
CA LEU A 175 -31.19 0.88 15.77
C LEU A 175 -32.01 2.16 15.65
N ASN A 176 -33.31 1.94 15.58
CA ASN A 176 -34.44 2.78 16.00
C ASN A 176 -34.09 4.19 16.48
N ASP A 177 -34.76 5.18 15.89
CA ASP A 177 -35.41 6.23 16.68
C ASP A 177 -36.81 6.50 16.06
N GLU A 178 -37.81 6.26 16.92
CA GLU A 178 -39.26 6.56 16.87
C GLU A 178 -40.19 5.93 15.81
#